data_AF-A0A921LU08-F1
#
_entry.id   AF-A0A921LU08-F1
#
_cell.length_a   1.000
_cell.length_b   1.000
_cell.length_c   1.000
_cell.angle_alpha   90.00
_cell.angle_beta   90.00
_cell.angle_gamma   90.00
#
_symmetry.space_group_name_H-M   'P 1'
#
loop_
_entity.id
_entity.type
_entity.pdbx_description
1 polymer ?
#
loop_
_entity_poly.entity_id
_entity_poly.type
_entity_poly.pdbx_seq_one_letter_code
_entity_poly.pdbx_strand_id
1 'polypeptide(L)'
;MFFADTIRCGLMACREMFERARVGRRGFDRGFLYEQKYKLADVMRLLGWSDEMNGQNVGGYFCHKTTGTMPIFVKYANSQYDDRFLGLQEMRYFSKNNRTEDSPEFQWVKYGYGTEAWQEDHFIPLFVMRKEESDEAKYYYVGHVAAVNDLHTITRKTEGDGGATVNLAVANLRLARPLDPELFRHLTGMATS
;
A
#
# COMPACT_ATOMS: atom_id res chain seq x y z
N MET A 1 25.52 27.63 5.57
CA MET A 1 24.32 28.10 6.28
C MET A 1 23.03 27.33 5.90
N PHE A 2 23.08 26.23 5.14
CA PHE A 2 21.86 25.52 4.67
C PHE A 2 21.49 24.27 5.47
N PHE A 3 22.47 23.50 5.99
CA PHE A 3 22.18 22.22 6.65
C PHE A 3 21.34 22.37 7.92
N ALA A 4 21.72 23.29 8.82
CA ALA A 4 20.99 23.53 10.06
C ALA A 4 19.53 23.95 9.81
N ASP A 5 19.29 24.75 8.78
CA ASP A 5 17.94 25.19 8.41
C ASP A 5 17.14 24.05 7.76
N THR A 6 17.77 23.20 6.93
CA THR A 6 17.14 21.96 6.44
C THR A 6 16.69 21.05 7.58
N ILE A 7 17.56 20.84 8.59
CA ILE A 7 17.22 20.03 9.77
C ILE A 7 16.08 20.67 10.57
N ARG A 8 16.11 21.99 10.79
CA ARG A 8 15.03 22.71 11.49
C ARG A 8 13.71 22.63 10.75
N CYS A 9 13.69 22.86 9.44
CA CYS A 9 12.51 22.73 8.62
C CYS A 9 11.95 21.30 8.66
N GLY A 10 12.81 20.28 8.55
CA GLY A 10 12.41 18.88 8.67
C GLY A 10 11.79 18.55 10.03
N LEU A 11 12.39 19.04 11.13
CA LEU A 11 11.85 18.88 12.48
C LEU A 11 10.52 19.60 12.68
N MET A 12 10.36 20.81 12.12
CA MET A 12 9.09 21.55 12.17
C MET A 12 7.99 20.81 11.40
N ALA A 13 8.28 20.33 10.18
CA ALA A 13 7.34 19.54 9.40
C ALA A 13 6.92 18.25 10.12
N CYS A 14 7.88 17.55 10.75
CA CYS A 14 7.59 16.38 11.58
C CYS A 14 6.68 16.77 12.75
N ARG A 15 7.03 17.82 13.51
CA ARG A 15 6.24 18.29 14.65
C ARG A 15 4.82 18.64 14.23
N GLU A 16 4.65 19.37 13.14
CA GLU A 16 3.32 19.72 12.63
C GLU A 16 2.51 18.49 12.24
N MET A 17 3.13 17.49 11.60
CA MET A 17 2.50 16.20 11.31
C MET A 17 2.03 15.49 12.60
N PHE A 18 2.86 15.45 13.65
CA PHE A 18 2.48 14.86 14.95
C PHE A 18 1.37 15.64 15.66
N GLU A 19 1.37 16.97 15.60
CA GLU A 19 0.29 17.77 16.20
C GLU A 19 -1.04 17.58 15.45
N ARG A 20 -1.01 17.57 14.11
CA ARG A 20 -2.19 17.26 13.29
C ARG A 20 -2.72 15.86 13.58
N ALA A 21 -1.84 14.88 13.73
CA ALA A 21 -2.19 13.52 14.15
C ALA A 21 -2.91 13.52 15.51
N ARG A 22 -2.37 14.27 16.49
CA ARG A 22 -2.91 14.36 17.85
C ARG A 22 -4.30 15.01 17.87
N VAL A 23 -4.47 16.11 17.14
CA VAL A 23 -5.75 16.83 17.04
C VAL A 23 -6.79 16.00 16.30
N GLY A 24 -6.40 15.36 15.19
CA GLY A 24 -7.28 14.49 14.41
C GLY A 24 -7.49 13.09 15.00
N ARG A 25 -6.88 12.77 16.15
CA ARG A 25 -6.88 11.43 16.78
C ARG A 25 -6.47 10.30 15.82
N ARG A 26 -5.61 10.61 14.84
CA ARG A 26 -5.11 9.63 13.87
C ARG A 26 -4.11 8.71 14.54
N GLY A 27 -4.29 7.40 14.36
CA GLY A 27 -3.39 6.40 14.92
C GLY A 27 -2.04 6.36 14.20
N PHE A 28 -1.00 5.92 14.91
CA PHE A 28 0.27 5.51 14.31
C PHE A 28 0.32 4.00 14.11
N ASP A 29 1.02 3.59 13.07
CA ASP A 29 1.20 2.21 12.66
C ASP A 29 2.61 2.00 12.10
N ARG A 30 3.52 1.51 12.94
CA ARG A 30 4.94 1.26 12.61
C ARG A 30 5.61 2.39 11.83
N GLY A 31 5.40 3.64 12.27
CA GLY A 31 6.00 4.84 11.66
C GLY A 31 5.12 5.54 10.63
N PHE A 32 4.00 4.94 10.21
CA PHE A 32 3.01 5.56 9.34
C PHE A 32 1.83 6.12 10.13
N LEU A 33 1.29 7.22 9.66
CA LEU A 33 0.09 7.85 10.21
C LEU A 33 -1.10 7.53 9.30
N TYR A 34 -2.19 7.01 9.86
CA TYR A 34 -3.41 6.76 9.10
C TYR A 34 -3.90 8.04 8.39
N GLU A 35 -4.44 7.88 7.17
CA GLU A 35 -4.97 8.97 6.32
C GLU A 35 -3.93 10.01 5.87
N GLN A 36 -2.65 9.85 6.23
CA GLN A 36 -1.60 10.73 5.78
C GLN A 36 -1.12 10.33 4.38
N LYS A 37 -0.84 11.35 3.57
CA LYS A 37 -0.24 11.19 2.25
C LYS A 37 1.27 11.05 2.35
N TYR A 38 1.83 10.06 1.65
CA TYR A 38 3.27 9.81 1.56
C TYR A 38 3.74 9.78 0.11
N LYS A 39 4.94 10.32 -0.15
CA LYS A 39 5.64 10.03 -1.40
C LYS A 39 6.32 8.67 -1.29
N LEU A 40 6.57 8.06 -2.45
CA LEU A 40 7.27 6.79 -2.53
C LEU A 40 8.63 6.79 -1.81
N ALA A 41 9.41 7.86 -1.96
CA ALA A 41 10.69 8.03 -1.28
C ALA A 41 10.55 8.12 0.25
N ASP A 42 9.46 8.73 0.75
CA ASP A 42 9.20 8.81 2.19
C ASP A 42 8.87 7.42 2.74
N VAL A 43 8.10 6.62 2.00
CA VAL A 43 7.78 5.23 2.39
C VAL A 43 9.05 4.39 2.46
N MET A 44 9.91 4.43 1.44
CA MET A 44 11.17 3.66 1.44
C MET A 44 12.06 4.01 2.65
N ARG A 45 12.18 5.31 2.97
CA ARG A 45 12.94 5.78 4.13
C ARG A 45 12.34 5.30 5.45
N LEU A 46 11.02 5.39 5.60
CA LEU A 46 10.32 4.93 6.81
C LEU A 46 10.38 3.41 6.99
N LEU A 47 10.45 2.64 5.90
CA LEU A 47 10.65 1.19 5.93
C LEU A 47 12.12 0.77 6.14
N GLY A 48 13.06 1.73 6.24
CA GLY A 48 14.46 1.46 6.52
C GLY A 48 15.22 0.81 5.36
N TRP A 49 14.83 1.05 4.12
CA TRP A 49 15.55 0.51 2.96
C TRP A 49 16.88 1.25 2.77
N SER A 50 17.97 0.50 2.56
CA SER A 50 19.34 1.04 2.44
C SER A 50 19.55 1.83 1.15
N ASP A 51 18.87 1.43 0.08
CA ASP A 51 19.05 1.97 -1.26
C ASP A 51 17.74 2.59 -1.76
N GLU A 52 17.83 3.79 -2.36
CA GLU A 52 16.69 4.37 -3.08
C GLU A 52 16.40 3.51 -4.32
N MET A 53 15.34 2.71 -4.22
CA MET A 53 14.88 1.91 -5.34
C MET A 53 14.22 2.79 -6.39
N ASN A 54 14.57 2.57 -7.66
CA ASN A 54 13.94 3.29 -8.77
C ASN A 54 12.41 3.11 -8.74
N GLY A 55 11.66 4.20 -8.88
CA GLY A 55 10.20 4.22 -8.76
C GLY A 55 9.47 3.30 -9.74
N GLN A 56 10.09 2.98 -10.88
CA GLN A 56 9.57 1.98 -11.82
C GLN A 56 9.58 0.55 -11.26
N ASN A 57 10.58 0.20 -10.43
CA ASN A 57 10.74 -1.16 -9.89
C ASN A 57 9.72 -1.47 -8.78
N VAL A 58 9.29 -0.44 -8.05
CA VAL A 58 8.33 -0.55 -6.94
C VAL A 58 6.89 -0.26 -7.31
N GLY A 59 6.62 0.09 -8.57
CA GLY A 59 5.25 0.35 -9.04
C GLY A 59 4.34 -0.82 -8.70
N GLY A 60 3.21 -0.58 -8.04
CA GLY A 60 2.29 -1.62 -7.57
C GLY A 60 2.67 -2.22 -6.21
N TYR A 61 3.84 -2.85 -6.10
CA TYR A 61 4.36 -3.40 -4.83
C TYR A 61 5.82 -3.84 -4.98
N PHE A 62 6.49 -4.01 -3.85
CA PHE A 62 7.82 -4.63 -3.79
C PHE A 62 8.04 -5.38 -2.47
N CYS A 63 8.43 -6.66 -2.54
CA CYS A 63 8.75 -7.47 -1.37
C CYS A 63 10.24 -7.29 -1.02
N HIS A 64 10.52 -6.53 0.03
CA HIS A 64 11.86 -6.33 0.56
C HIS A 64 12.10 -7.24 1.76
N LYS A 65 12.67 -8.42 1.49
CA LYS A 65 12.88 -9.48 2.47
C LYS A 65 13.80 -9.07 3.63
N THR A 66 14.81 -8.24 3.36
CA THR A 66 15.78 -7.79 4.36
C THR A 66 15.14 -7.06 5.53
N THR A 67 14.09 -6.27 5.27
CA THR A 67 13.35 -5.53 6.31
C THR A 67 12.03 -6.19 6.68
N GLY A 68 11.65 -7.31 6.05
CA GLY A 68 10.35 -7.96 6.27
C GLY A 68 9.16 -7.10 5.79
N THR A 69 9.35 -6.26 4.76
CA THR A 69 8.33 -5.29 4.33
C THR A 69 7.87 -5.51 2.90
N MET A 70 6.57 -5.38 2.64
CA MET A 70 6.01 -5.38 1.29
C MET A 70 4.97 -4.27 1.12
N PRO A 71 5.38 -3.01 0.88
CA PRO A 71 4.43 -1.95 0.59
C PRO A 71 3.66 -2.24 -0.70
N ILE A 72 2.36 -1.99 -0.67
CA ILE A 72 1.46 -2.09 -1.82
C ILE A 72 0.95 -0.68 -2.15
N PHE A 73 1.07 -0.29 -3.41
CA PHE A 73 0.66 1.01 -3.94
C PHE A 73 -0.41 0.81 -5.00
N VAL A 74 -1.65 1.20 -4.67
CA VAL A 74 -2.79 1.13 -5.59
C VAL A 74 -3.13 2.51 -6.12
N LYS A 75 -3.24 2.61 -7.45
CA LYS A 75 -3.86 3.76 -8.13
C LYS A 75 -5.34 3.46 -8.34
N TYR A 76 -6.18 3.89 -7.41
CA TYR A 76 -7.59 3.56 -7.41
C TYR A 76 -8.29 4.10 -8.66
N ALA A 77 -9.12 3.26 -9.31
CA ALA A 77 -9.86 3.57 -10.54
C ALA A 77 -9.01 4.08 -11.73
N ASN A 78 -7.68 3.91 -11.68
CA ASN A 78 -6.75 4.29 -12.75
C ASN A 78 -5.68 3.22 -13.02
N SER A 79 -5.66 2.13 -12.26
CA SER A 79 -4.81 0.99 -12.59
C SER A 79 -5.46 0.18 -13.72
N GLN A 80 -4.65 -0.56 -14.46
CA GLN A 80 -5.16 -1.52 -15.44
C GLN A 80 -5.89 -2.70 -14.77
N TYR A 81 -5.94 -2.73 -13.44
CA TYR A 81 -6.47 -3.82 -12.63
C TYR A 81 -7.74 -3.35 -11.91
N ASP A 82 -8.65 -4.28 -11.62
CA ASP A 82 -9.93 -3.95 -10.96
C ASP A 82 -9.79 -3.86 -9.43
N ASP A 83 -8.67 -3.28 -8.97
CA ASP A 83 -8.40 -3.04 -7.56
C ASP A 83 -9.52 -2.19 -6.97
N ARG A 84 -10.23 -2.73 -5.97
CA ARG A 84 -11.39 -2.04 -5.39
C ARG A 84 -11.59 -2.39 -3.93
N PHE A 85 -12.09 -1.44 -3.15
CA PHE A 85 -12.56 -1.75 -1.82
C PHE A 85 -13.88 -2.53 -1.90
N LEU A 86 -13.98 -3.62 -1.13
CA LEU A 86 -15.18 -4.41 -0.95
C LEU A 86 -16.01 -3.94 0.25
N GLY A 87 -15.39 -3.12 1.11
CA GLY A 87 -15.99 -2.48 2.27
C GLY A 87 -14.94 -1.63 2.99
N LEU A 88 -15.22 -1.23 4.23
CA LEU A 88 -14.31 -0.40 5.00
C LEU A 88 -13.00 -1.08 5.38
N GLN A 89 -12.94 -2.41 5.40
CA GLN A 89 -11.76 -3.14 5.89
C GLN A 89 -11.16 -4.10 4.87
N GLU A 90 -11.79 -4.25 3.71
CA GLU A 90 -11.40 -5.26 2.73
C GLU A 90 -11.23 -4.66 1.34
N MET A 91 -10.16 -5.08 0.66
CA MET A 91 -9.82 -4.66 -0.68
C MET A 91 -9.54 -5.88 -1.55
N ARG A 92 -10.21 -5.96 -2.69
CA ARG A 92 -9.81 -6.87 -3.76
C ARG A 92 -8.60 -6.28 -4.46
N TYR A 93 -7.54 -7.07 -4.51
CA TYR A 93 -6.23 -6.70 -4.99
C TYR A 93 -5.79 -7.62 -6.13
N PHE A 94 -5.15 -7.04 -7.12
CA PHE A 94 -4.55 -7.74 -8.25
C PHE A 94 -3.04 -7.49 -8.30
N SER A 95 -2.29 -8.56 -8.56
CA SER A 95 -0.85 -8.49 -8.76
C SER A 95 -0.46 -7.79 -10.07
N LYS A 96 0.85 -7.65 -10.28
CA LYS A 96 1.44 -7.37 -11.60
C LYS A 96 1.13 -8.51 -12.58
N ASN A 97 1.26 -8.23 -13.88
CA ASN A 97 1.14 -9.24 -14.94
C ASN A 97 2.15 -10.39 -14.76
N ASN A 98 1.77 -11.58 -15.21
CA ASN A 98 2.56 -12.80 -15.17
C ASN A 98 2.96 -13.22 -13.76
N ARG A 99 2.02 -13.05 -12.82
CA ARG A 99 2.15 -13.55 -11.45
C ARG A 99 1.07 -14.59 -11.18
N THR A 100 1.40 -15.47 -10.26
CA THR A 100 0.57 -16.56 -9.78
C THR A 100 0.63 -16.57 -8.27
N GLU A 101 -0.26 -17.30 -7.62
CA GLU A 101 -0.20 -17.52 -6.18
C GLU A 101 1.13 -18.13 -5.69
N ASP A 102 1.93 -18.70 -6.60
CA ASP A 102 3.24 -19.30 -6.33
C ASP A 102 4.42 -18.38 -6.63
N SER A 103 4.16 -17.14 -7.02
CA SER A 103 5.25 -16.17 -7.22
C SER A 103 5.97 -15.88 -5.90
N PRO A 104 7.29 -15.56 -5.92
CA PRO A 104 8.12 -15.45 -4.73
C PRO A 104 7.59 -14.51 -3.64
N GLU A 105 6.95 -13.41 -4.03
CA GLU A 105 6.31 -12.45 -3.12
C GLU A 105 5.12 -13.05 -2.36
N PHE A 106 4.33 -13.89 -3.01
CA PHE A 106 3.15 -14.52 -2.41
C PHE A 106 3.54 -15.74 -1.59
N GLN A 107 4.59 -16.46 -2.00
CA GLN A 107 5.22 -17.47 -1.15
C GLN A 107 5.81 -16.86 0.12
N TRP A 108 6.39 -15.65 0.04
CA TRP A 108 6.79 -14.90 1.23
C TRP A 108 5.58 -14.54 2.10
N VAL A 109 4.48 -14.02 1.52
CA VAL A 109 3.25 -13.74 2.28
C VAL A 109 2.68 -15.00 2.98
N LYS A 110 2.70 -16.15 2.32
CA LYS A 110 2.21 -17.43 2.87
C LYS A 110 3.12 -17.99 3.97
N TYR A 111 4.39 -17.63 3.98
CA TYR A 111 5.37 -18.17 4.93
C TYR A 111 5.01 -17.79 6.36
N GLY A 112 4.76 -18.79 7.22
CA GLY A 112 4.35 -18.56 8.61
C GLY A 112 2.95 -17.95 8.77
N TYR A 113 2.12 -17.92 7.72
CA TYR A 113 0.77 -17.36 7.80
C TYR A 113 -0.08 -18.08 8.86
N GLY A 114 -0.80 -17.30 9.68
CA GLY A 114 -1.61 -17.81 10.79
C GLY A 114 -0.84 -18.04 12.10
N THR A 115 0.48 -17.86 12.11
CA THR A 115 1.27 -17.83 13.36
C THR A 115 1.18 -16.46 14.04
N GLU A 116 1.43 -16.41 15.36
CA GLU A 116 1.47 -15.15 16.11
C GLU A 116 2.56 -14.19 15.60
N ALA A 117 3.71 -14.74 15.18
CA ALA A 117 4.84 -13.97 14.66
C ALA A 117 4.62 -13.42 13.25
N TRP A 118 3.61 -13.88 12.50
CA TRP A 118 3.44 -13.52 11.09
C TRP A 118 3.35 -12.01 10.88
N GLN A 119 2.58 -11.30 11.71
CA GLN A 119 2.43 -9.85 11.63
C GLN A 119 3.73 -9.12 11.97
N GLU A 120 4.58 -9.70 12.80
CA GLU A 120 5.87 -9.12 13.18
C GLU A 120 6.86 -9.20 12.02
N ASP A 121 6.94 -10.38 11.39
CA ASP A 121 7.86 -10.69 10.29
C ASP A 121 7.38 -10.18 8.91
N HIS A 122 6.08 -9.94 8.75
CA HIS A 122 5.46 -9.56 7.47
C HIS A 122 4.68 -8.25 7.61
N PHE A 123 5.38 -7.13 7.42
CA PHE A 123 4.72 -5.83 7.38
C PHE A 123 4.31 -5.46 5.95
N ILE A 124 3.01 -5.47 5.68
CA ILE A 124 2.43 -5.20 4.36
C ILE A 124 1.59 -3.91 4.43
N PRO A 125 2.21 -2.71 4.36
CA PRO A 125 1.49 -1.45 4.39
C PRO A 125 0.81 -1.16 3.05
N LEU A 126 -0.46 -0.77 3.09
CA LEU A 126 -1.25 -0.44 1.91
C LEU A 126 -1.37 1.08 1.74
N PHE A 127 -1.11 1.51 0.51
CA PHE A 127 -1.13 2.91 0.10
C PHE A 127 -2.04 3.08 -1.11
N VAL A 128 -2.96 4.05 -1.06
CA VAL A 128 -3.95 4.28 -2.10
C VAL A 128 -3.88 5.71 -2.60
N MET A 129 -3.79 5.89 -3.92
CA MET A 129 -3.86 7.20 -4.58
C MET A 129 -5.10 7.25 -5.46
N ARG A 130 -5.83 8.36 -5.40
CA ARG A 130 -6.96 8.62 -6.28
C ARG A 130 -6.50 9.01 -7.66
N LYS A 131 -7.30 8.69 -8.68
CA LYS A 131 -7.03 9.05 -10.06
C LYS A 131 -6.85 10.57 -10.23
N GLU A 132 -7.74 11.34 -9.62
CA GLU A 132 -7.79 12.80 -9.73
C GLU A 132 -6.58 13.49 -9.08
N GLU A 133 -5.88 12.78 -8.19
CA GLU A 133 -4.74 13.30 -7.42
C GLU A 133 -3.40 12.75 -7.93
N SER A 134 -3.40 12.14 -9.13
CA SER A 134 -2.22 11.48 -9.69
C SER A 134 -1.02 12.42 -9.91
N ASP A 135 -1.28 13.71 -10.14
CA ASP A 135 -0.26 14.75 -10.28
C ASP A 135 0.51 15.03 -8.98
N GLU A 136 -0.07 14.73 -7.81
CA GLU A 136 0.61 14.93 -6.53
C GLU A 136 1.71 13.88 -6.27
N ALA A 137 1.64 12.73 -6.97
CA ALA A 137 2.51 11.58 -6.78
C ALA A 137 2.61 11.13 -5.30
N LYS A 138 1.48 11.22 -4.58
CA LYS A 138 1.35 10.85 -3.16
C LYS A 138 0.21 9.87 -2.95
N TYR A 139 0.38 9.01 -1.96
CA TYR A 139 -0.59 7.97 -1.63
C TYR A 139 -1.03 8.09 -0.18
N TYR A 140 -2.32 7.96 0.07
CA TYR A 140 -2.86 7.83 1.42
C TYR A 140 -2.44 6.50 2.02
N TYR A 141 -1.88 6.52 3.23
CA TYR A 141 -1.73 5.31 4.02
C TYR A 141 -3.08 4.90 4.62
N VAL A 142 -3.54 3.70 4.28
CA VAL A 142 -4.86 3.18 4.72
C VAL A 142 -4.75 2.09 5.78
N GLY A 143 -3.54 1.73 6.20
CA GLY A 143 -3.26 0.69 7.18
C GLY A 143 -2.39 -0.44 6.62
N HIS A 144 -1.99 -1.37 7.48
CA HIS A 144 -1.37 -2.62 7.06
C HIS A 144 -2.38 -3.74 6.86
N VAL A 145 -2.03 -4.67 5.97
CA VAL A 145 -2.79 -5.90 5.73
C VAL A 145 -2.57 -6.84 6.91
N ALA A 146 -3.66 -7.20 7.59
CA ALA A 146 -3.66 -8.17 8.67
C ALA A 146 -4.02 -9.59 8.21
N ALA A 147 -4.67 -9.75 7.06
CA ALA A 147 -4.94 -11.06 6.49
C ALA A 147 -5.02 -10.99 4.96
N VAL A 148 -4.59 -12.07 4.31
CA VAL A 148 -4.66 -12.26 2.87
C VAL A 148 -5.54 -13.47 2.62
N ASN A 149 -6.75 -13.22 2.13
CA ASN A 149 -7.76 -14.24 1.90
C ASN A 149 -7.95 -14.48 0.40
N ASP A 150 -8.44 -15.66 0.04
CA ASP A 150 -8.82 -15.99 -1.34
C ASP A 150 -7.69 -15.70 -2.35
N LEU A 151 -6.45 -16.03 -1.98
CA LEU A 151 -5.29 -15.88 -2.86
C LEU A 151 -5.30 -17.00 -3.91
N HIS A 152 -5.56 -16.65 -5.16
CA HIS A 152 -5.58 -17.60 -6.26
C HIS A 152 -5.13 -16.96 -7.58
N THR A 153 -4.74 -17.80 -8.53
CA THR A 153 -4.32 -17.39 -9.87
C THR A 153 -5.52 -17.30 -10.81
N ILE A 154 -5.65 -16.18 -11.51
CA ILE A 154 -6.58 -16.02 -12.63
C ILE A 154 -5.82 -15.77 -13.93
N THR A 155 -6.47 -16.04 -15.06
CA THR A 155 -5.94 -15.73 -16.38
C THR A 155 -6.81 -14.65 -17.03
N ARG A 156 -6.21 -13.51 -17.39
CA ARG A 156 -6.89 -12.39 -18.07
C ARG A 156 -6.41 -12.28 -19.51
N LYS A 157 -7.33 -12.02 -20.43
CA LYS A 157 -6.97 -11.65 -21.82
C LYS A 157 -6.48 -10.19 -21.83
N THR A 158 -5.36 -9.93 -22.49
CA THR A 158 -4.91 -8.55 -22.73
C THR A 158 -5.61 -7.98 -23.94
N GLU A 159 -6.16 -6.77 -23.81
CA GLU A 159 -6.64 -6.01 -24.95
C GLU A 159 -5.45 -5.45 -25.73
N GLY A 160 -5.32 -5.82 -27.01
CA GLY A 160 -4.35 -5.20 -27.93
C GLY A 160 -3.39 -6.15 -28.65
N ASP A 161 -3.11 -7.35 -28.13
CA ASP A 161 -2.03 -8.20 -28.66
C ASP A 161 -2.48 -9.63 -28.99
N GLY A 162 -3.34 -9.76 -30.02
CA GLY A 162 -3.64 -11.05 -30.66
C GLY A 162 -4.35 -12.11 -29.78
N GLY A 163 -4.85 -11.74 -28.61
CA GLY A 163 -5.46 -12.69 -27.66
C GLY A 163 -4.48 -13.32 -26.66
N ALA A 164 -3.30 -12.71 -26.46
CA ALA A 164 -2.39 -13.11 -25.39
C ALA A 164 -3.10 -13.11 -24.02
N THR A 165 -2.81 -14.15 -23.24
CA THR A 165 -3.34 -14.32 -21.89
C THR A 165 -2.23 -14.07 -20.88
N VAL A 166 -2.55 -13.33 -19.82
CA VAL A 166 -1.62 -13.04 -18.72
C VAL A 166 -2.20 -13.59 -17.43
N ASN A 167 -1.33 -14.16 -16.61
CA ASN A 167 -1.71 -14.62 -15.29
C ASN A 167 -1.60 -13.48 -14.27
N LEU A 168 -2.55 -13.43 -13.35
CA LEU A 168 -2.60 -12.49 -12.23
C LEU A 168 -2.91 -13.29 -10.96
N ALA A 169 -2.21 -13.00 -9.88
CA ALA A 169 -2.64 -13.41 -8.56
C ALA A 169 -3.66 -12.40 -8.03
N VAL A 170 -4.79 -12.90 -7.55
CA VAL A 170 -5.86 -12.10 -6.95
C VAL A 170 -5.98 -12.50 -5.49
N ALA A 171 -6.20 -11.53 -4.62
CA ALA A 171 -6.49 -11.77 -3.21
C ALA A 171 -7.45 -10.72 -2.66
N ASN A 172 -8.13 -11.06 -1.58
CA ASN A 172 -8.85 -10.12 -0.74
C ASN A 172 -7.95 -9.76 0.47
N LEU A 173 -7.41 -8.55 0.44
CA LEU A 173 -6.59 -8.00 1.52
C LEU A 173 -7.51 -7.45 2.60
N ARG A 174 -7.36 -7.95 3.82
CA ARG A 174 -8.08 -7.45 5.00
C ARG A 174 -7.14 -6.59 5.83
N LEU A 175 -7.53 -5.34 6.06
CA LEU A 175 -6.77 -4.38 6.84
C LEU A 175 -6.90 -4.65 8.34
N ALA A 176 -5.83 -4.32 9.09
CA ALA A 176 -5.82 -4.46 10.55
C ALA A 176 -6.93 -3.65 11.23
N ARG A 177 -7.30 -2.52 10.63
CA ARG A 177 -8.40 -1.65 11.08
C ARG A 177 -9.26 -1.25 9.90
N PRO A 178 -10.57 -0.99 10.11
CA PRO A 178 -11.41 -0.39 9.09
C PRO A 178 -10.90 1.01 8.75
N LEU A 179 -11.05 1.42 7.49
CA LEU A 179 -10.90 2.80 7.06
C LEU A 179 -11.90 3.68 7.79
N ASP A 180 -11.49 4.93 8.01
CA ASP A 180 -12.42 5.98 8.33
C ASP A 180 -13.46 6.13 7.19
N PRO A 181 -14.78 6.20 7.51
CA PRO A 181 -15.83 6.33 6.50
C PRO A 181 -15.70 7.57 5.59
N GLU A 182 -15.15 8.67 6.09
CA GLU A 182 -14.90 9.88 5.31
C GLU A 182 -13.76 9.63 4.33
N LEU A 183 -12.66 9.02 4.77
CA LEU A 183 -11.57 8.62 3.88
C LEU A 183 -12.06 7.62 2.82
N PHE A 184 -12.84 6.61 3.20
CA PHE A 184 -13.39 5.64 2.25
C PHE A 184 -14.22 6.33 1.16
N ARG A 185 -15.11 7.25 1.55
CA ARG A 185 -15.94 8.03 0.64
C ARG A 185 -15.09 8.93 -0.26
N HIS A 186 -14.06 9.56 0.30
CA HIS A 186 -13.11 10.37 -0.45
C HIS A 186 -12.38 9.53 -1.51
N LEU A 187 -11.88 8.34 -1.14
CA LEU A 187 -11.12 7.46 -2.03
C LEU A 187 -11.99 6.83 -3.13
N THR A 188 -13.22 6.41 -2.79
CA THR A 188 -14.07 5.59 -3.68
C THR A 188 -15.19 6.38 -4.37
N GLY A 189 -15.57 7.54 -3.84
CA GLY A 189 -16.79 8.26 -4.22
C GLY A 189 -18.09 7.59 -3.76
N MET A 190 -18.02 6.48 -3.02
CA MET A 190 -19.18 5.70 -2.57
C MET A 190 -19.57 6.06 -1.13
N ALA A 191 -20.86 6.10 -0.83
CA ALA A 191 -21.34 6.21 0.55
C ALA A 191 -21.24 4.86 1.27
N THR A 192 -20.85 4.88 2.55
CA THR A 192 -20.96 3.70 3.42
C THR A 192 -22.44 3.49 3.75
N SER A 193 -23.00 2.33 3.41
CA SER A 193 -24.36 1.93 3.81
C SER A 193 -24.41 1.47 5.26
#